data_AF-A0A1G2VUC3-F1
#
_entry.id   AF-A0A1G2VUC3-F1
#
_cell.length_a   1.000
_cell.length_b   1.000
_cell.length_c   1.000
_cell.angle_alpha   90.00
_cell.angle_beta   90.00
_cell.angle_gamma   90.00
#
_symmetry.space_group_name_H-M   'P 1'
#
loop_
_entity.id
_entity.type
_entity.pdbx_description
1 polymer ?
#
loop_
_entity_poly.entity_id
_entity_poly.type
_entity_poly.pdbx_seq_one_letter_code
_entity_poly.pdbx_strand_id
1 'polypeptide(L)'
;MEASPMNLCNLPPWAIASRHFNAHPQSLEIQGVRQANRLLFERLAALDNPIERGAQFHDYMDVTFQLHQWAQETSAKGRKSLKNSYLRFLRGWMFDANSLEGAVLKGWVESRFGLPPTFHREPIRDIHSEAYYLYMIDRMKGSARTSAINSQFDVLFEFAQTELGRRHPGISHLTLYRGINDFDEHMVLEQLGKHDYLLRLNNLNSFTNDFERAWEFGSKVMRTEVPLAKIVFQGDLLPSSLLKGEGELMVIGGEYQVKVLTGG
;
A
#
# COMPACT_ATOMS: atom_id res chain seq x y z
N MET A 1 1.58 11.79 -27.20
CA MET A 1 2.22 12.58 -26.13
C MET A 1 1.75 11.96 -24.84
N GLU A 2 2.49 10.97 -24.33
CA GLU A 2 2.11 10.26 -23.11
C GLU A 2 2.11 11.26 -21.95
N ALA A 3 0.98 11.41 -21.28
CA ALA A 3 0.91 12.21 -20.07
C ALA A 3 1.89 11.61 -19.07
N SER A 4 3.01 12.30 -18.80
CA SER A 4 3.93 11.90 -17.76
C SER A 4 3.15 11.94 -16.45
N PRO A 5 2.88 10.80 -15.79
CA PRO A 5 2.21 10.82 -14.50
C PRO A 5 3.13 11.59 -13.56
N MET A 6 2.63 12.62 -12.88
CA MET A 6 3.40 13.29 -11.83
C MET A 6 3.85 12.22 -10.83
N ASN A 7 5.17 12.02 -10.76
CA ASN A 7 5.82 11.11 -9.84
C ASN A 7 6.40 11.97 -8.71
N LEU A 8 5.99 11.68 -7.47
CA LEU A 8 6.47 12.37 -6.27
C LEU A 8 7.46 11.50 -5.48
N CYS A 9 7.99 10.45 -6.12
CA CYS A 9 9.00 9.57 -5.56
C CYS A 9 10.40 9.90 -6.10
N ASN A 10 11.44 9.46 -5.40
CA ASN A 10 12.85 9.63 -5.78
C ASN A 10 13.28 8.81 -7.01
N LEU A 11 12.49 7.82 -7.45
CA LEU A 11 12.76 6.98 -8.62
C LEU A 11 11.63 7.01 -9.63
N PRO A 12 11.89 6.86 -10.94
CA PRO A 12 10.86 6.94 -11.96
C PRO A 12 9.92 5.72 -11.95
N PRO A 13 8.66 5.87 -12.42
CA PRO A 13 7.65 4.80 -12.34
C PRO A 13 8.06 3.50 -13.05
N TRP A 14 8.69 3.60 -14.22
CA TRP A 14 9.14 2.44 -14.98
C TRP A 14 10.24 1.64 -14.26
N ALA A 15 11.09 2.30 -13.47
CA ALA A 15 12.09 1.61 -12.65
C ALA A 15 11.40 0.88 -11.51
N ILE A 16 10.54 1.57 -10.76
CA ILE A 16 9.78 1.01 -9.64
C ILE A 16 8.95 -0.20 -10.11
N ALA A 17 8.33 -0.12 -11.28
CA ALA A 17 7.49 -1.19 -11.82
C ALA A 17 8.26 -2.43 -12.30
N SER A 18 9.59 -2.37 -12.41
CA SER A 18 10.37 -3.41 -13.09
C SER A 18 10.77 -4.58 -12.19
N ARG A 19 10.95 -5.75 -12.80
CA ARG A 19 11.60 -6.90 -12.12
C ARG A 19 13.05 -6.63 -11.73
N HIS A 20 13.73 -5.72 -12.43
CA HIS A 20 15.12 -5.35 -12.12
C HIS A 20 15.22 -4.61 -10.78
N PHE A 21 14.32 -3.65 -10.53
CA PHE A 21 14.22 -3.02 -9.22
C PHE A 21 13.92 -4.06 -8.13
N ASN A 22 13.04 -5.03 -8.42
CA ASN A 22 12.75 -6.10 -7.46
C ASN A 22 13.95 -7.00 -7.13
N ALA A 23 14.94 -7.12 -8.01
CA ALA A 23 16.17 -7.86 -7.72
C ALA A 23 17.23 -7.00 -7.01
N HIS A 24 17.20 -5.69 -7.24
CA HIS A 24 18.19 -4.72 -6.76
C HIS A 24 17.50 -3.48 -6.18
N PRO A 25 16.75 -3.63 -5.08
CA PRO A 25 15.92 -2.55 -4.61
C PRO A 25 16.75 -1.41 -4.04
N GLN A 26 16.28 -0.20 -4.32
CA GLN A 26 16.75 1.02 -3.70
C GLN A 26 15.66 1.54 -2.75
N SER A 27 16.05 2.35 -1.76
CA SER A 27 15.08 3.02 -0.90
C SER A 27 14.13 3.90 -1.72
N LEU A 28 12.83 3.74 -1.50
CA LEU A 28 11.82 4.64 -2.03
C LEU A 28 11.50 5.70 -1.00
N GLU A 29 11.54 6.96 -1.41
CA GLU A 29 11.18 8.11 -0.59
C GLU A 29 10.18 8.99 -1.33
N ILE A 30 9.14 9.42 -0.63
CA ILE A 30 8.20 10.43 -1.14
C ILE A 30 8.78 11.82 -0.84
N GLN A 31 8.96 12.60 -1.89
CA GLN A 31 9.68 13.87 -1.85
C GLN A 31 9.11 14.84 -0.80
N GLY A 32 9.99 15.33 0.07
CA GLY A 32 9.69 16.39 1.04
C GLY A 32 8.93 15.95 2.29
N VAL A 33 8.47 14.70 2.39
CA VAL A 33 7.64 14.24 3.51
C VAL A 33 8.40 14.24 4.83
N ARG A 34 9.61 13.67 4.85
CA ARG A 34 10.45 13.64 6.06
C ARG A 34 10.85 15.03 6.50
N GLN A 35 11.18 15.91 5.56
CA GLN A 35 11.53 17.29 5.85
C GLN A 35 10.35 18.06 6.47
N ALA A 36 9.15 17.93 5.89
CA ALA A 36 7.94 18.59 6.39
C ALA A 36 7.51 18.08 7.77
N ASN A 37 7.85 16.82 8.11
CA ASN A 37 7.48 16.17 9.36
C ASN A 37 8.70 15.87 10.24
N ARG A 38 9.76 16.68 10.15
CA ARG A 38 11.05 16.42 10.80
C ARG A 38 10.93 16.14 12.31
N LEU A 39 10.12 16.93 13.01
CA LEU A 39 9.91 16.78 14.46
C LEU A 39 9.28 15.43 14.83
N LEU A 40 8.41 14.87 13.98
CA LEU A 40 7.88 13.52 14.18
C LEU A 40 9.02 12.51 14.11
N PHE A 41 9.80 12.52 13.03
CA PHE A 41 10.83 11.51 12.80
C PHE A 41 11.98 11.60 13.81
N GLU A 42 12.34 12.81 14.27
CA GLU A 42 13.30 13.00 15.37
C GLU A 42 12.79 12.36 16.67
N ARG A 43 11.51 12.55 17.02
CA ARG A 43 10.90 11.93 18.21
C ARG A 43 10.82 10.42 18.10
N LEU A 44 10.39 9.90 16.94
CA LEU A 44 10.33 8.45 16.70
C LEU A 44 11.73 7.82 16.79
N ALA A 45 12.77 8.50 16.32
CA ALA A 45 14.13 7.98 16.38
C ALA A 45 14.66 7.79 17.80
N ALA A 46 14.17 8.59 18.76
CA ALA A 46 14.53 8.54 20.18
C ALA A 46 13.80 7.47 20.99
N LEU A 47 12.83 6.76 20.39
CA LEU A 47 12.04 5.71 21.05
C LEU A 47 12.51 4.32 20.62
N ASP A 48 12.84 3.46 21.58
CA ASP A 48 13.30 2.09 21.31
C ASP A 48 12.15 1.08 21.16
N ASN A 49 11.04 1.30 21.88
CA ASN A 49 9.89 0.41 21.87
C ASN A 49 9.02 0.63 20.62
N PRO A 50 8.79 -0.40 19.77
CA PRO A 50 7.93 -0.27 18.58
C PRO A 50 6.48 0.10 18.90
N ILE A 51 5.96 -0.35 20.05
CA ILE A 51 4.58 -0.04 20.47
C ILE A 51 4.46 1.46 20.78
N GLU A 52 5.45 2.02 21.49
CA GLU A 52 5.50 3.45 21.81
C GLU A 52 5.68 4.30 20.56
N ARG A 53 6.50 3.86 19.59
CA ARG A 53 6.63 4.54 18.29
C ARG A 53 5.32 4.55 17.52
N GLY A 54 4.61 3.43 17.47
CA GLY A 54 3.29 3.35 16.82
C GLY A 54 2.25 4.26 17.48
N ALA A 55 2.24 4.35 18.81
CA ALA A 55 1.39 5.28 19.56
C ALA A 55 1.76 6.75 19.28
N GLN A 56 3.05 7.09 19.39
CA GLN A 56 3.56 8.44 19.12
C GLN A 56 3.29 8.89 17.68
N PHE A 57 3.40 7.98 16.71
CA PHE A 57 3.01 8.23 15.32
C PHE A 57 1.52 8.54 15.22
N HIS A 58 0.66 7.72 15.83
CA HIS A 58 -0.78 7.94 15.80
C HIS A 58 -1.18 9.28 16.43
N ASP A 59 -0.64 9.61 17.60
CA ASP A 59 -0.90 10.88 18.28
C ASP A 59 -0.50 12.07 17.41
N TYR A 60 0.64 11.99 16.73
CA TYR A 60 1.05 13.02 15.78
C TYR A 60 0.06 13.14 14.62
N MET A 61 -0.38 12.03 14.04
CA MET A 61 -1.36 12.03 12.95
C MET A 61 -2.69 12.63 13.39
N ASP A 62 -3.14 12.30 14.60
CA ASP A 62 -4.39 12.81 15.17
C ASP A 62 -4.37 14.33 15.38
N VAL A 63 -3.25 14.87 15.90
CA VAL A 63 -3.08 16.32 16.08
C VAL A 63 -2.89 17.04 14.74
N THR A 64 -1.95 16.57 13.92
CA THR A 64 -1.54 17.24 12.66
C THR A 64 -2.68 17.34 11.65
N PHE A 65 -3.51 16.29 11.58
CA PHE A 65 -4.67 16.25 10.68
C PHE A 65 -6.01 16.51 11.39
N GLN A 66 -5.96 16.96 12.65
CA GLN A 66 -7.12 17.32 13.49
C GLN A 66 -8.18 16.22 13.58
N LEU A 67 -7.76 14.96 13.55
CA LEU A 67 -8.67 13.82 13.42
C LEU A 67 -9.64 13.74 14.62
N HIS A 68 -9.25 14.16 15.82
CA HIS A 68 -10.08 14.23 17.04
C HIS A 68 -11.14 15.34 17.05
N GLN A 69 -11.06 16.37 16.20
CA GLN A 69 -12.02 17.48 16.23
C GLN A 69 -13.42 17.10 15.72
N TRP A 70 -13.61 15.86 15.26
CA TRP A 70 -14.91 15.34 14.86
C TRP A 70 -15.98 15.44 15.94
N ALA A 71 -15.61 15.46 17.22
CA ALA A 71 -16.58 15.60 18.32
C ALA A 71 -17.11 17.04 18.45
N GLN A 72 -16.33 18.03 18.04
CA GLN A 72 -16.64 19.47 18.16
C GLN A 72 -17.21 20.07 16.86
N GLU A 73 -17.06 19.35 15.75
CA GLU A 73 -17.56 19.76 14.44
C GLU A 73 -19.10 19.68 14.37
N THR A 74 -19.75 20.79 14.03
CA THR A 74 -21.22 20.90 14.02
C THR A 74 -21.83 20.34 12.73
N SER A 75 -21.12 20.41 11.60
CA SER A 75 -21.61 19.90 10.34
C SER A 75 -21.51 18.37 10.26
N ALA A 76 -22.58 17.69 9.84
CA ALA A 76 -22.57 16.23 9.66
C ALA A 76 -21.50 15.77 8.65
N LYS A 77 -21.20 16.62 7.65
CA LYS A 77 -20.17 16.37 6.63
C LYS A 77 -18.75 16.50 7.20
N GLY A 78 -18.48 17.53 8.01
CA GLY A 78 -17.20 17.71 8.69
C GLY A 78 -16.91 16.61 9.72
N ARG A 79 -17.91 16.22 10.54
CA ARG A 79 -17.77 15.10 11.49
C ARG A 79 -17.42 13.78 10.80
N LYS A 80 -18.10 13.48 9.69
CA LYS A 80 -17.83 12.29 8.89
C LYS A 80 -16.43 12.37 8.27
N SER A 81 -15.98 13.55 7.83
CA SER A 81 -14.64 13.76 7.26
C SER A 81 -13.52 13.51 8.25
N LEU A 82 -13.65 13.99 9.49
CA LEU A 82 -12.66 13.84 10.55
C LEU A 82 -12.59 12.39 11.09
N LYS A 83 -13.72 11.65 11.07
CA LYS A 83 -13.73 10.19 11.31
C LYS A 83 -13.07 9.37 10.19
N ASN A 84 -12.86 9.96 9.01
CA ASN A 84 -12.30 9.28 7.84
C ASN A 84 -10.78 9.51 7.73
N SER A 85 -10.04 9.14 8.77
CA SER A 85 -8.58 9.14 8.76
C SER A 85 -8.00 7.99 7.93
N TYR A 86 -6.68 7.99 7.73
CA TYR A 86 -5.94 6.88 7.12
C TYR A 86 -6.34 5.50 7.66
N LEU A 87 -6.66 5.37 8.96
CA LEU A 87 -7.11 4.11 9.57
C LEU A 87 -8.37 3.55 8.92
N ARG A 88 -9.33 4.41 8.54
CA ARG A 88 -10.54 3.98 7.82
C ARG A 88 -10.19 3.38 6.46
N PHE A 89 -9.25 3.98 5.76
CA PHE A 89 -8.84 3.51 4.44
C PHE A 89 -8.07 2.19 4.52
N LEU A 90 -7.19 2.04 5.52
CA LEU A 90 -6.54 0.77 5.80
C LEU A 90 -7.56 -0.33 6.10
N ARG A 91 -8.55 -0.07 6.97
CA ARG A 91 -9.63 -1.04 7.24
C ARG A 91 -10.46 -1.36 6.00
N GLY A 92 -10.78 -0.35 5.19
CA GLY A 92 -11.52 -0.54 3.94
C GLY A 92 -10.74 -1.40 2.94
N TRP A 93 -9.43 -1.24 2.87
CA TRP A 93 -8.55 -2.10 2.07
C TRP A 93 -8.58 -3.56 2.52
N MET A 94 -8.43 -3.78 3.84
CA MET A 94 -8.45 -5.12 4.45
C MET A 94 -9.79 -5.84 4.25
N PHE A 95 -10.89 -5.08 4.11
CA PHE A 95 -12.22 -5.64 3.86
C PHE A 95 -12.48 -5.91 2.38
N ASP A 96 -12.23 -4.91 1.51
CA ASP A 96 -12.45 -5.02 0.07
C ASP A 96 -11.54 -4.05 -0.70
N ALA A 97 -10.56 -4.59 -1.43
CA ALA A 97 -9.66 -3.82 -2.28
C ALA A 97 -10.37 -3.12 -3.48
N ASN A 98 -11.63 -3.45 -3.76
CA ASN A 98 -12.50 -2.82 -4.77
C ASN A 98 -13.52 -1.83 -4.18
N SER A 99 -13.39 -1.51 -2.89
CA SER A 99 -14.14 -0.45 -2.21
C SER A 99 -13.72 0.95 -2.65
N LEU A 100 -14.46 1.98 -2.21
CA LEU A 100 -14.08 3.38 -2.38
C LEU A 100 -12.72 3.66 -1.73
N GLU A 101 -12.46 3.06 -0.57
CA GLU A 101 -11.20 3.16 0.15
C GLU A 101 -10.06 2.54 -0.67
N GLY A 102 -10.31 1.38 -1.28
CA GLY A 102 -9.38 0.74 -2.20
C GLY A 102 -9.07 1.58 -3.43
N ALA A 103 -10.07 2.24 -4.02
CA ALA A 103 -9.87 3.17 -5.14
C ALA A 103 -8.96 4.35 -4.75
N VAL A 104 -9.15 4.90 -3.54
CA VAL A 104 -8.35 6.01 -3.03
C VAL A 104 -6.90 5.60 -2.78
N LEU A 105 -6.65 4.44 -2.17
CA LEU A 105 -5.30 3.92 -1.96
C LEU A 105 -4.56 3.62 -3.27
N LYS A 106 -5.23 2.98 -4.23
CA LYS A 106 -4.69 2.78 -5.58
C LYS A 106 -4.37 4.11 -6.26
N GLY A 107 -5.22 5.13 -6.05
CA GLY A 107 -4.99 6.48 -6.58
C GLY A 107 -3.85 7.22 -5.91
N TRP A 108 -3.61 6.96 -4.63
CA TRP A 108 -2.43 7.44 -3.93
C TRP A 108 -1.17 6.81 -4.54
N VAL A 109 -1.13 5.48 -4.72
CA VAL A 109 0.00 4.80 -5.36
C VAL A 109 0.27 5.35 -6.76
N GLU A 110 -0.77 5.50 -7.57
CA GLU A 110 -0.66 6.10 -8.90
C GLU A 110 -0.08 7.52 -8.85
N SER A 111 -0.53 8.35 -7.90
CA SER A 111 -0.05 9.73 -7.80
C SER A 111 1.36 9.89 -7.21
N ARG A 112 1.86 8.92 -6.45
CA ARG A 112 3.17 9.01 -5.77
C ARG A 112 4.25 8.30 -6.54
N PHE A 113 3.95 7.11 -7.04
CA PHE A 113 4.89 6.22 -7.71
C PHE A 113 4.65 6.15 -9.24
N GLY A 114 3.62 6.84 -9.74
CA GLY A 114 3.27 6.88 -11.18
C GLY A 114 2.76 5.55 -11.73
N LEU A 115 2.26 4.66 -10.87
CA LEU A 115 1.78 3.32 -11.26
C LEU A 115 0.25 3.29 -11.35
N PRO A 116 -0.34 3.30 -12.56
CA PRO A 116 -1.79 3.17 -12.70
C PRO A 116 -2.26 1.78 -12.26
N PRO A 117 -3.48 1.65 -11.71
CA PRO A 117 -4.04 0.35 -11.37
C PRO A 117 -4.35 -0.45 -12.64
N THR A 118 -4.12 -1.76 -12.59
CA THR A 118 -4.53 -2.71 -13.64
C THR A 118 -5.88 -3.36 -13.33
N PHE A 119 -6.44 -3.13 -12.14
CA PHE A 119 -7.72 -3.70 -11.73
C PHE A 119 -8.43 -2.89 -10.65
N HIS A 120 -9.73 -2.63 -10.83
CA HIS A 120 -10.64 -2.17 -9.79
C HIS A 120 -12.07 -2.53 -10.19
N ARG A 121 -12.66 -3.52 -9.51
CA ARG A 121 -13.90 -4.25 -9.88
C ARG A 121 -13.84 -5.00 -11.20
N GLU A 122 -13.15 -4.44 -12.19
CA GLU A 122 -12.90 -5.03 -13.49
C GLU A 122 -11.48 -4.72 -13.96
N PRO A 123 -10.95 -5.47 -14.95
CA PRO A 123 -9.63 -5.22 -15.51
C PRO A 123 -9.51 -3.85 -16.19
N ILE A 124 -8.48 -3.10 -15.82
CA ILE A 124 -8.14 -1.80 -16.40
C ILE A 124 -6.99 -2.02 -17.38
N ARG A 125 -7.27 -1.87 -18.69
CA ARG A 125 -6.26 -2.05 -19.74
C ARG A 125 -5.35 -0.84 -19.90
N ASP A 126 -5.94 0.35 -19.84
CA ASP A 126 -5.26 1.62 -19.98
C ASP A 126 -6.09 2.76 -19.35
N ILE A 127 -5.50 3.95 -19.27
CA ILE A 127 -6.09 5.15 -18.67
C ILE A 127 -7.25 5.77 -19.48
N HIS A 128 -7.51 5.27 -20.69
CA HIS A 128 -8.60 5.71 -21.55
C HIS A 128 -9.79 4.75 -21.52
N SER A 129 -9.65 3.60 -20.86
CA SER A 129 -10.70 2.60 -20.71
C SER A 129 -11.85 3.08 -19.83
N GLU A 130 -13.06 2.56 -20.09
CA GLU A 130 -14.24 2.79 -19.26
C GLU A 130 -14.01 2.32 -17.81
N ALA A 131 -13.33 1.19 -17.64
CA ALA A 131 -12.92 0.67 -16.34
C ALA A 131 -12.08 1.69 -15.54
N TYR A 132 -11.14 2.37 -16.19
CA TYR A 132 -10.34 3.42 -15.55
C TYR A 132 -11.22 4.62 -15.14
N TYR A 133 -12.17 5.01 -15.99
CA TYR A 133 -13.12 6.08 -15.66
C TYR A 133 -14.00 5.73 -14.45
N LEU A 134 -14.52 4.51 -14.37
CA LEU A 134 -15.31 4.04 -13.22
C LEU A 134 -14.49 4.00 -11.93
N TYR A 135 -13.25 3.52 -12.02
CA TYR A 135 -12.27 3.60 -10.94
C TYR A 135 -12.05 5.06 -10.47
N MET A 136 -11.88 6.01 -11.39
CA MET A 136 -11.72 7.42 -11.05
C MET A 136 -12.92 7.99 -10.33
N ILE A 137 -14.14 7.62 -10.73
CA ILE A 137 -15.37 8.03 -10.03
C ILE A 137 -15.33 7.60 -8.55
N ASP A 138 -14.95 6.35 -8.29
CA ASP A 138 -14.90 5.82 -6.93
C ASP A 138 -13.77 6.44 -6.10
N ARG A 139 -12.61 6.67 -6.72
CA ARG A 139 -11.51 7.43 -6.11
C ARG A 139 -11.95 8.84 -5.71
N MET A 140 -12.68 9.56 -6.59
CA MET A 140 -13.18 10.90 -6.30
C MET A 140 -14.22 10.88 -5.16
N LYS A 141 -15.17 9.94 -5.19
CA LYS A 141 -16.18 9.77 -4.13
C LYS A 141 -15.55 9.43 -2.77
N GLY A 142 -14.50 8.60 -2.76
CA GLY A 142 -13.77 8.25 -1.54
C GLY A 142 -12.97 9.43 -0.99
N SER A 143 -12.23 10.14 -1.85
CA SER A 143 -11.36 11.26 -1.46
C SER A 143 -12.14 12.47 -0.95
N ALA A 144 -13.32 12.75 -1.52
CA ALA A 144 -14.17 13.87 -1.12
C ALA A 144 -14.68 13.79 0.34
N ARG A 145 -14.44 12.67 1.01
CA ARG A 145 -14.89 12.39 2.37
C ARG A 145 -13.78 12.56 3.40
N THR A 146 -12.61 13.09 3.05
CA THR A 146 -11.47 13.18 3.97
C THR A 146 -10.54 14.33 3.57
N SER A 147 -10.01 15.05 4.55
CA SER A 147 -9.08 16.14 4.31
C SER A 147 -7.65 15.60 4.24
N ALA A 148 -6.87 16.10 3.28
CA ALA A 148 -5.44 15.83 3.15
C ALA A 148 -5.05 14.33 3.18
N ILE A 149 -5.93 13.43 2.71
CA ILE A 149 -5.71 11.98 2.83
C ILE A 149 -4.42 11.49 2.18
N ASN A 150 -4.05 12.10 1.05
CA ASN A 150 -2.80 11.77 0.38
C ASN A 150 -1.59 12.11 1.28
N SER A 151 -1.59 13.26 1.94
CA SER A 151 -0.55 13.63 2.90
C SER A 151 -0.55 12.70 4.11
N GLN A 152 -1.70 12.20 4.55
CA GLN A 152 -1.76 11.19 5.62
C GLN A 152 -1.07 9.89 5.20
N PHE A 153 -1.31 9.42 3.97
CA PHE A 153 -0.65 8.23 3.43
C PHE A 153 0.84 8.44 3.17
N ASP A 154 1.24 9.64 2.75
CA ASP A 154 2.64 10.00 2.56
C ASP A 154 3.43 9.82 3.88
N VAL A 155 2.92 10.38 4.99
CA VAL A 155 3.56 10.23 6.32
C VAL A 155 3.50 8.78 6.81
N LEU A 156 2.40 8.07 6.56
CA LEU A 156 2.26 6.64 6.89
C LEU A 156 3.30 5.78 6.18
N PHE A 157 3.53 6.01 4.88
CA PHE A 157 4.51 5.29 4.09
C PHE A 157 5.92 5.51 4.66
N GLU A 158 6.32 6.75 4.91
CA GLU A 158 7.64 7.06 5.47
C GLU A 158 7.84 6.50 6.89
N PHE A 159 6.78 6.49 7.70
CA PHE A 159 6.78 5.80 8.99
C PHE A 159 6.99 4.30 8.81
N ALA A 160 6.25 3.65 7.91
CA ALA A 160 6.38 2.22 7.63
C ALA A 160 7.79 1.86 7.14
N GLN A 161 8.39 2.65 6.24
CA GLN A 161 9.77 2.44 5.80
C GLN A 161 10.78 2.53 6.96
N THR A 162 10.55 3.45 7.90
CA THR A 162 11.41 3.59 9.10
C THR A 162 11.30 2.34 9.99
N GLU A 163 10.08 1.85 10.25
CA GLU A 163 9.88 0.66 11.08
C GLU A 163 10.38 -0.62 10.43
N LEU A 164 10.14 -0.80 9.13
CA LEU A 164 10.62 -1.98 8.39
C LEU A 164 12.15 -2.04 8.39
N GLY A 165 12.84 -0.90 8.17
CA GLY A 165 14.29 -0.83 8.25
C GLY A 165 14.85 -1.16 9.64
N ARG A 166 14.13 -0.80 10.71
CA ARG A 166 14.49 -1.15 12.10
C ARG A 166 14.24 -2.62 12.41
N ARG A 167 13.14 -3.20 11.93
CA ARG A 167 12.76 -4.60 12.19
C ARG A 167 13.59 -5.60 11.40
N HIS A 168 14.09 -5.20 10.24
CA HIS A 168 14.80 -6.07 9.31
C HIS A 168 16.16 -5.49 8.90
N PRO A 169 17.09 -5.27 9.85
CA PRO A 169 18.38 -4.65 9.56
C PRO A 169 19.20 -5.52 8.60
N GLY A 170 19.71 -4.92 7.53
CA GLY A 170 20.52 -5.61 6.51
C GLY A 170 19.74 -6.54 5.57
N ILE A 171 18.42 -6.63 5.74
CA ILE A 171 17.54 -7.40 4.85
C ILE A 171 16.93 -6.46 3.82
N SER A 172 16.92 -6.87 2.55
CA SER A 172 16.33 -6.10 1.45
C SER A 172 14.98 -6.63 0.98
N HIS A 173 14.67 -7.90 1.25
CA HIS A 173 13.48 -8.60 0.77
C HIS A 173 12.81 -9.40 1.88
N LEU A 174 11.50 -9.60 1.75
CA LEU A 174 10.76 -10.61 2.49
C LEU A 174 10.13 -11.61 1.52
N THR A 175 10.22 -12.89 1.85
CA THR A 175 9.39 -13.92 1.21
C THR A 175 7.95 -13.74 1.67
N LEU A 176 7.07 -13.38 0.73
CA LEU A 176 5.65 -13.18 1.01
C LEU A 176 4.78 -14.09 0.14
N TYR A 177 3.56 -14.31 0.63
CA TYR A 177 2.57 -15.22 0.08
C TYR A 177 1.25 -14.51 -0.22
N ARG A 178 0.56 -14.95 -1.27
CA ARG A 178 -0.79 -14.50 -1.60
C ARG A 178 -1.61 -15.66 -2.13
N GLY A 179 -2.75 -15.93 -1.50
CA GLY A 179 -3.75 -16.87 -2.01
C GLY A 179 -4.39 -16.34 -3.28
N ILE A 180 -4.59 -17.23 -4.25
CA ILE A 180 -5.27 -16.93 -5.52
C ILE A 180 -6.28 -18.04 -5.84
N ASN A 181 -7.43 -17.66 -6.37
CA ASN A 181 -8.46 -18.60 -6.80
C ASN A 181 -8.27 -19.02 -8.25
N ASP A 182 -8.04 -18.04 -9.12
CA ASP A 182 -7.80 -18.26 -10.54
C ASP A 182 -6.48 -17.60 -10.94
N PHE A 183 -5.57 -18.39 -11.51
CA PHE A 183 -4.29 -17.88 -11.98
C PHE A 183 -4.45 -17.16 -13.33
N ASP A 184 -5.47 -17.51 -14.11
CA ASP A 184 -5.67 -16.99 -15.46
C ASP A 184 -6.18 -15.53 -15.45
N GLU A 185 -6.69 -15.06 -14.30
CA GLU A 185 -7.01 -13.64 -14.07
C GLU A 185 -5.76 -12.76 -13.95
N HIS A 186 -4.59 -13.35 -13.69
CA HIS A 186 -3.34 -12.61 -13.59
C HIS A 186 -2.71 -12.38 -14.98
N MET A 187 -2.20 -11.17 -15.19
CA MET A 187 -1.47 -10.83 -16.41
C MET A 187 -0.07 -11.46 -16.39
N VAL A 188 0.07 -12.64 -17.01
CA VAL A 188 1.35 -13.32 -17.22
C VAL A 188 2.13 -12.62 -18.34
N LEU A 189 3.32 -12.13 -18.01
CA LEU A 189 4.22 -11.50 -18.97
C LEU A 189 5.19 -12.51 -19.59
N GLU A 190 5.65 -13.47 -18.79
CA GLU A 190 6.63 -14.48 -19.20
C GLU A 190 6.47 -15.73 -18.33
N GLN A 191 6.60 -16.92 -18.91
CA GLN A 191 6.73 -18.18 -18.16
C GLN A 191 8.21 -18.56 -18.09
N LEU A 192 8.78 -18.54 -16.88
CA LEU A 192 10.21 -18.76 -16.64
C LEU A 192 10.53 -20.24 -16.36
N GLY A 193 9.53 -20.99 -15.92
CA GLY A 193 9.63 -22.41 -15.62
C GLY A 193 8.25 -23.05 -15.47
N LYS A 194 8.22 -24.32 -15.04
CA LYS A 194 6.95 -25.06 -14.89
C LYS A 194 5.98 -24.37 -13.93
N HIS A 195 6.48 -23.79 -12.84
CA HIS A 195 5.70 -23.12 -11.80
C HIS A 195 6.20 -21.71 -11.50
N ASP A 196 7.10 -21.19 -12.34
CA ASP A 196 7.78 -19.92 -12.13
C ASP A 196 7.37 -18.96 -13.25
N TYR A 197 6.84 -17.81 -12.88
CA TYR A 197 6.22 -16.86 -13.79
C TYR A 197 6.66 -15.44 -13.49
N LEU A 198 6.67 -14.60 -14.51
CA LEU A 198 6.72 -13.16 -14.38
C LEU A 198 5.31 -12.61 -14.57
N LEU A 199 4.74 -11.99 -13.53
CA LEU A 199 3.41 -11.40 -13.55
C LEU A 199 3.46 -9.88 -13.49
N ARG A 200 2.48 -9.22 -14.11
CA ARG A 200 2.12 -7.84 -13.78
C ARG A 200 1.06 -7.85 -12.69
N LEU A 201 1.44 -7.50 -11.47
CA LEU A 201 0.51 -7.29 -10.36
C LEU A 201 -0.13 -5.90 -10.44
N ASN A 202 -1.32 -5.76 -9.85
CA ASN A 202 -2.00 -4.47 -9.72
C ASN A 202 -1.14 -3.48 -8.94
N ASN A 203 -1.36 -2.17 -9.04
CA ASN A 203 -0.45 -1.19 -8.44
C ASN A 203 -0.35 -1.30 -6.90
N LEU A 204 -1.35 -1.86 -6.24
CA LEU A 204 -1.35 -2.19 -4.82
C LEU A 204 -1.98 -3.57 -4.59
N ASN A 205 -1.35 -4.38 -3.74
CA ASN A 205 -1.73 -5.76 -3.48
C ASN A 205 -1.64 -6.09 -1.99
N SER A 206 -2.41 -7.07 -1.54
CA SER A 206 -2.26 -7.67 -0.20
C SER A 206 -1.43 -8.94 -0.26
N PHE A 207 -0.51 -9.08 0.66
CA PHE A 207 0.30 -10.26 0.90
C PHE A 207 0.27 -10.62 2.38
N THR A 208 0.77 -11.79 2.71
CA THR A 208 1.06 -12.20 4.08
C THR A 208 2.44 -12.86 4.14
N ASN A 209 3.08 -12.81 5.30
CA ASN A 209 4.30 -13.56 5.58
C ASN A 209 4.02 -15.00 6.07
N ASP A 210 2.75 -15.39 6.20
CA ASP A 210 2.30 -16.70 6.64
C ASP A 210 1.71 -17.50 5.46
N PHE A 211 2.34 -18.63 5.14
CA PHE A 211 1.90 -19.50 4.06
C PHE A 211 0.53 -20.12 4.33
N GLU A 212 0.27 -20.59 5.55
CA GLU A 212 -1.00 -21.25 5.93
C GLU A 212 -2.15 -20.25 5.79
N ARG A 213 -1.91 -19.02 6.26
CA ARG A 213 -2.86 -17.93 6.07
C ARG A 213 -3.12 -17.67 4.59
N ALA A 214 -2.10 -17.65 3.73
CA ALA A 214 -2.32 -17.46 2.29
C ALA A 214 -3.16 -18.59 1.67
N TRP A 215 -3.01 -19.82 2.18
CA TRP A 215 -3.76 -20.99 1.74
C TRP A 215 -5.27 -20.87 2.02
N GLU A 216 -5.66 -20.18 3.10
CA GLU A 216 -7.08 -19.93 3.43
C GLU A 216 -7.83 -19.12 2.36
N PHE A 217 -7.10 -18.37 1.51
CA PHE A 217 -7.68 -17.42 0.55
C PHE A 217 -7.69 -17.92 -0.90
N GLY A 218 -7.34 -19.18 -1.18
CA GLY A 218 -7.56 -19.72 -2.52
C GLY A 218 -7.13 -21.16 -2.79
N SER A 219 -7.18 -21.55 -4.06
CA SER A 219 -6.82 -22.91 -4.52
C SER A 219 -5.32 -23.07 -4.78
N LYS A 220 -4.60 -21.95 -4.93
CA LYS A 220 -3.15 -21.88 -5.15
C LYS A 220 -2.58 -20.73 -4.32
N VAL A 221 -1.27 -20.80 -4.06
CA VAL A 221 -0.54 -19.73 -3.37
C VAL A 221 0.59 -19.23 -4.26
N MET A 222 0.66 -17.91 -4.47
CA MET A 222 1.83 -17.26 -5.05
C MET A 222 2.85 -16.99 -3.94
N ARG A 223 4.08 -17.44 -4.14
CA ARG A 223 5.25 -17.05 -3.34
C ARG A 223 6.14 -16.10 -4.13
N THR A 224 6.59 -15.01 -3.52
CA THR A 224 7.50 -14.06 -4.17
C THR A 224 8.42 -13.37 -3.15
N GLU A 225 9.56 -12.88 -3.62
CA GLU A 225 10.47 -12.04 -2.84
C GLU A 225 10.07 -10.58 -3.06
N VAL A 226 9.58 -9.93 -2.00
CA VAL A 226 9.12 -8.55 -2.05
C VAL A 226 10.17 -7.62 -1.44
N PRO A 227 10.65 -6.60 -2.19
CA PRO A 227 11.49 -5.58 -1.61
C PRO A 227 10.82 -4.88 -0.43
N LEU A 228 11.56 -4.67 0.68
CA LEU A 228 11.04 -3.90 1.82
C LEU A 228 10.57 -2.50 1.39
N ALA A 229 11.31 -1.88 0.47
CA ALA A 229 10.98 -0.56 -0.07
C ALA A 229 9.61 -0.48 -0.79
N LYS A 230 9.05 -1.63 -1.21
CA LYS A 230 7.71 -1.71 -1.83
C LYS A 230 6.59 -2.00 -0.85
N ILE A 231 6.88 -2.25 0.42
CA ILE A 231 5.85 -2.47 1.44
C ILE A 231 5.33 -1.11 1.89
N VAL A 232 4.06 -0.82 1.60
CA VAL A 232 3.37 0.41 1.99
C VAL A 232 3.06 0.42 3.47
N PHE A 233 2.60 -0.72 3.98
CA PHE A 233 2.14 -0.86 5.35
C PHE A 233 2.13 -2.33 5.77
N GLN A 234 2.45 -2.60 7.03
CA GLN A 234 2.31 -3.91 7.67
C GLN A 234 1.33 -3.78 8.83
N GLY A 235 0.39 -4.73 8.94
CA GLY A 235 -0.76 -4.69 9.84
C GLY A 235 -0.47 -4.47 11.33
N ASP A 236 0.74 -4.79 11.79
CA ASP A 236 1.19 -4.76 13.18
C ASP A 236 2.14 -3.57 13.49
N LEU A 237 2.24 -2.59 12.58
CA LEU A 237 3.01 -1.36 12.81
C LEU A 237 2.33 -0.41 13.80
N LEU A 238 1.01 -0.54 13.94
CA LEU A 238 0.20 0.28 14.83
C LEU A 238 -0.29 -0.56 16.01
N PRO A 239 -0.54 0.06 17.18
CA PRO A 239 -1.21 -0.60 18.30
C PRO A 239 -2.46 -1.35 17.84
N SER A 240 -2.64 -2.57 18.33
CA SER A 240 -3.76 -3.45 17.95
C SER A 240 -5.15 -2.87 18.31
N SER A 241 -5.19 -1.96 19.29
CA SER A 241 -6.38 -1.17 19.62
C SER A 241 -6.82 -0.24 18.48
N LEU A 242 -5.91 0.18 17.61
CA LEU A 242 -6.18 1.04 16.46
C LEU A 242 -6.48 0.23 15.20
N LEU A 243 -5.68 -0.80 14.94
CA LEU A 243 -5.84 -1.65 13.76
C LEU A 243 -5.39 -3.07 14.08
N LYS A 244 -6.32 -4.01 13.99
CA LYS A 244 -5.98 -5.43 14.07
C LYS A 244 -5.64 -5.92 12.66
N GLY A 245 -4.38 -5.74 12.26
CA GLY A 245 -3.86 -6.31 11.02
C GLY A 245 -3.21 -7.65 11.30
N GLU A 246 -3.86 -8.73 10.94
CA GLU A 246 -3.34 -10.07 11.20
C GLU A 246 -2.30 -10.46 10.12
N GLY A 247 -1.07 -9.95 10.23
CA GLY A 247 0.03 -10.34 9.33
C GLY A 247 -0.16 -9.96 7.86
N GLU A 248 -1.08 -9.04 7.54
CA GLU A 248 -1.29 -8.51 6.19
C GLU A 248 -0.27 -7.41 5.87
N LEU A 249 0.31 -7.48 4.68
CA LEU A 249 1.23 -6.51 4.12
C LEU A 249 0.65 -5.93 2.82
N MET A 250 0.60 -4.60 2.75
CA MET A 250 0.20 -3.88 1.56
C MET A 250 1.45 -3.61 0.71
N VAL A 251 1.47 -4.06 -0.54
CA VAL A 251 2.67 -4.10 -1.39
C VAL A 251 2.41 -3.38 -2.72
N ILE A 252 3.32 -2.46 -3.07
CA ILE A 252 3.36 -1.81 -4.39
C ILE A 252 3.63 -2.86 -5.46
N GLY A 253 2.81 -2.84 -6.51
CA GLY A 253 2.87 -3.78 -7.62
C GLY A 253 3.96 -3.53 -8.66
N GLY A 254 3.61 -3.85 -9.91
CA GLY A 254 4.53 -3.93 -11.02
C GLY A 254 4.85 -5.39 -11.39
N GLU A 255 6.01 -5.60 -11.97
CA GLU A 255 6.48 -6.91 -12.43
C GLU A 255 7.07 -7.72 -11.28
N TYR A 256 6.50 -8.89 -11.00
CA TYR A 256 7.00 -9.79 -9.97
C TYR A 256 7.28 -11.17 -10.54
N GLN A 257 8.46 -11.69 -10.20
CA GLN A 257 8.72 -13.12 -10.35
C GLN A 257 8.02 -13.84 -9.20
N VAL A 258 7.15 -14.78 -9.54
CA VAL A 258 6.38 -15.55 -8.58
C VAL A 258 6.55 -17.03 -8.85
N LYS A 259 6.55 -17.80 -7.77
CA LYS A 259 6.40 -19.25 -7.83
C LYS A 259 4.97 -19.60 -7.40
N VAL A 260 4.25 -20.30 -8.26
CA VAL A 260 2.90 -20.79 -7.97
C VAL A 260 3.00 -22.15 -7.28
N LEU A 261 2.46 -22.21 -6.07
CA LEU A 261 2.40 -23.41 -5.25
C LEU A 261 0.97 -23.96 -5.32
N THR A 262 0.85 -25.21 -5.74
CA THR A 262 -0.39 -25.98 -5.72
C THR A 262 -0.31 -26.98 -4.57
N GLY A 263 -1.44 -27.23 -3.91
CA GLY A 263 -1.57 -28.29 -2.92
C GLY A 263 -1.33 -29.62 -3.62
N GLY A 264 -0.56 -30.49 -2.98
CA GLY A 264 -0.22 -31.81 -3.52
C GLY A 264 -1.44 -32.69 -3.76
#